data_AF-A0AAE9XPE9-F1
#
_entry.id   AF-A0AAE9XPE9-F1
#
_cell.length_a   1.000
_cell.length_b   1.000
_cell.length_c   1.000
_cell.angle_alpha   90.00
_cell.angle_beta   90.00
_cell.angle_gamma   90.00
#
_symmetry.space_group_name_H-M   'P 1'
#
loop_
_entity.id
_entity.type
_entity.pdbx_description
1 polymer ?
#
loop_
_entity_poly.entity_id
_entity_poly.type
_entity_poly.pdbx_seq_one_letter_code
_entity_poly.pdbx_strand_id
1 'polypeptide(L)'
;MKFYINTELDLKQTYTICTEFLSLSEDDSDFIQLGVLNTVDHLEQLLRYLASETVLMCYDYASLQLTLSEFKVCYEFLKDHHITLQFLKDCPTFISHTIKLCEIDTAILSQRVKKGLVATREKGTVIGRPAVSPQTQMEIRKLHQNRLTLREIATRCGVSLGTVCKYIKKGD
;
A
#
# COMPACT_ATOMS: atom_id res chain seq x y z
N MET A 1 8.92 -29.95 -4.60
CA MET A 1 8.43 -28.61 -5.04
C MET A 1 7.66 -27.98 -3.89
N LYS A 2 7.71 -26.66 -3.71
CA LYS A 2 6.99 -26.00 -2.60
C LYS A 2 5.69 -25.35 -3.09
N PHE A 3 4.59 -25.76 -2.47
CA PHE A 3 3.23 -25.31 -2.79
C PHE A 3 2.70 -24.45 -1.65
N TYR A 4 2.32 -23.21 -1.93
CA TYR A 4 1.63 -22.37 -0.96
C TYR A 4 0.14 -22.65 -0.98
N ILE A 5 -0.40 -22.82 0.23
CA ILE A 5 -1.80 -23.15 0.49
C ILE A 5 -2.35 -22.14 1.50
N ASN A 6 -3.44 -21.48 1.14
CA ASN A 6 -4.12 -20.55 2.03
C ASN A 6 -5.33 -21.22 2.72
N THR A 7 -6.05 -22.07 1.98
CA THR A 7 -7.24 -22.77 2.48
C THR A 7 -7.17 -24.28 2.25
N GLU A 8 -7.99 -25.02 3.00
CA GLU A 8 -8.17 -26.47 2.79
C GLU A 8 -8.72 -26.81 1.40
N LEU A 9 -9.47 -25.91 0.77
CA LEU A 9 -9.95 -26.10 -0.59
C LEU A 9 -8.78 -26.08 -1.58
N ASP A 10 -7.86 -25.13 -1.41
CA ASP A 10 -6.66 -25.01 -2.23
C ASP A 10 -5.74 -26.23 -2.05
N LEU A 11 -5.69 -26.81 -0.83
CA LEU A 11 -4.95 -28.04 -0.55
C LEU A 11 -5.48 -29.19 -1.41
N LYS A 12 -6.80 -29.44 -1.36
CA LYS A 12 -7.44 -30.50 -2.14
C LYS A 12 -7.24 -30.32 -3.63
N GLN A 13 -7.40 -29.09 -4.12
CA GLN A 13 -7.27 -28.78 -5.54
C GLN A 13 -5.82 -28.92 -6.04
N THR A 14 -4.85 -28.42 -5.26
CA THR A 14 -3.43 -28.61 -5.54
C THR A 14 -3.07 -30.09 -5.57
N TYR A 15 -3.57 -30.85 -4.59
CA TYR A 15 -3.33 -32.28 -4.48
C TYR A 15 -3.86 -33.06 -5.68
N THR A 16 -5.10 -32.76 -6.12
CA THR A 16 -5.69 -33.33 -7.33
C THR A 16 -4.81 -33.04 -8.56
N ILE A 17 -4.33 -31.81 -8.74
CA ILE A 17 -3.43 -31.50 -9.87
C ILE A 17 -2.12 -32.28 -9.77
N CYS A 18 -1.50 -32.34 -8.59
CA CYS A 18 -0.21 -33.01 -8.39
C CYS A 18 -0.29 -34.51 -8.68
N THR A 19 -1.34 -35.17 -8.20
CA THR A 19 -1.54 -36.62 -8.33
C THR A 19 -2.04 -37.01 -9.72
N GLU A 20 -3.05 -36.33 -10.25
CA GLU A 20 -3.71 -36.73 -11.50
C GLU A 20 -2.98 -36.25 -12.76
N PHE A 21 -2.28 -35.11 -12.69
CA PHE A 21 -1.69 -34.48 -13.88
C PHE A 21 -0.16 -34.43 -13.85
N LEU A 22 0.46 -34.36 -12.67
CA LEU A 22 1.91 -34.27 -12.53
C LEU A 22 2.57 -35.59 -12.11
N SER A 23 1.78 -36.63 -11.77
CA SER A 23 2.28 -37.93 -11.27
C SER A 23 3.24 -37.80 -10.09
N LEU A 24 3.08 -36.74 -9.27
CA LEU A 24 3.88 -36.52 -8.07
C LEU A 24 3.31 -37.34 -6.91
N SER A 25 4.18 -37.94 -6.10
CA SER A 25 3.77 -38.63 -4.87
C SER A 25 3.51 -37.62 -3.75
N GLU A 26 2.78 -38.05 -2.70
CA GLU A 26 2.56 -37.25 -1.49
C GLU A 26 3.86 -36.76 -0.86
N ASP A 27 4.89 -37.61 -0.87
CA ASP A 27 6.18 -37.33 -0.25
C ASP A 27 7.03 -36.32 -1.04
N ASP A 28 6.68 -36.05 -2.31
CA ASP A 28 7.40 -35.10 -3.18
C ASP A 28 6.88 -33.64 -3.07
N SER A 29 5.77 -33.45 -2.34
CA SER A 29 5.03 -32.20 -2.27
C SER A 29 5.16 -31.54 -0.88
N ASP A 30 5.91 -30.43 -0.80
CA ASP A 30 6.08 -29.67 0.44
C ASP A 30 5.08 -28.51 0.47
N PHE A 31 4.13 -28.54 1.42
CA PHE A 31 3.04 -27.56 1.52
C PHE A 31 3.35 -26.50 2.58
N ILE A 32 3.32 -25.23 2.17
CA ILE A 32 3.51 -24.07 3.03
C ILE A 32 2.13 -23.46 3.34
N GLN A 33 1.75 -23.42 4.62
CA GLN A 33 0.51 -22.79 5.09
C GLN A 33 0.83 -21.66 6.08
N LEU A 34 0.64 -20.40 5.63
CA LEU A 34 0.94 -19.19 6.42
C LEU A 34 -0.24 -18.22 6.53
N GLY A 35 -1.40 -18.60 6.00
CA GLY A 35 -2.51 -17.67 5.80
C GLY A 35 -2.17 -16.58 4.78
N VAL A 36 -3.06 -15.59 4.65
CA VAL A 36 -3.01 -14.58 3.58
C VAL A 36 -1.69 -13.82 3.54
N LEU A 37 -1.04 -13.77 2.37
CA LEU A 37 0.26 -13.10 2.14
C LEU A 37 0.11 -11.58 1.95
N ASN A 38 -0.60 -10.90 2.86
CA ASN A 38 -0.83 -9.45 2.80
C ASN A 38 -0.06 -8.65 3.86
N THR A 39 0.79 -9.31 4.65
CA THR A 39 1.63 -8.67 5.66
C THR A 39 3.10 -8.96 5.41
N VAL A 40 3.96 -8.04 5.84
CA VAL A 40 5.43 -8.22 5.76
C VAL A 40 5.88 -9.42 6.58
N ASP A 41 5.27 -9.67 7.75
CA ASP A 41 5.61 -10.82 8.60
C ASP A 41 5.33 -12.15 7.89
N HIS A 42 4.16 -12.33 7.28
CA HIS A 42 3.86 -13.55 6.52
C HIS A 42 4.79 -13.73 5.30
N LEU A 43 5.14 -12.62 4.62
CA LEU A 43 6.07 -12.65 3.49
C LEU A 43 7.49 -13.02 3.91
N GLU A 44 7.98 -12.50 5.04
CA GLU A 44 9.29 -12.88 5.61
C GLU A 44 9.29 -14.34 6.08
N GLN A 45 8.20 -14.80 6.69
CA GLN A 45 8.05 -16.21 7.05
C GLN A 45 8.09 -17.10 5.82
N LEU A 46 7.40 -16.71 4.75
CA LEU A 46 7.41 -17.42 3.47
C LEU A 46 8.83 -17.60 2.92
N LEU A 47 9.67 -16.55 2.96
CA LEU A 47 11.09 -16.66 2.54
C LEU A 47 11.84 -17.73 3.34
N ARG A 48 11.59 -17.82 4.66
CA ARG A 48 12.23 -18.83 5.52
C ARG A 48 11.81 -20.24 5.13
N TYR A 49 10.54 -20.44 4.78
CA TYR A 49 10.04 -21.73 4.31
C TYR A 49 10.54 -22.09 2.92
N LEU A 50 10.69 -21.12 2.02
CA LEU A 50 11.23 -21.34 0.68
C LEU A 50 12.71 -21.75 0.71
N ALA A 51 13.48 -21.27 1.69
CA ALA A 51 14.89 -21.58 1.86
C ALA A 51 15.72 -21.29 0.58
N SER A 52 16.05 -22.31 -0.22
CA SER A 52 16.77 -22.17 -1.49
C SER A 52 15.89 -22.24 -2.74
N GLU A 53 14.58 -22.45 -2.58
CA GLU A 53 13.64 -22.52 -3.69
C GLU A 53 13.41 -21.15 -4.31
N THR A 54 13.49 -21.09 -5.65
CA THR A 54 13.24 -19.87 -6.42
C THR A 54 11.86 -19.86 -7.07
N VAL A 55 11.05 -20.89 -6.86
CA VAL A 55 9.70 -21.00 -7.42
C VAL A 55 8.71 -21.25 -6.30
N LEU A 56 7.71 -20.38 -6.22
CA LEU A 56 6.55 -20.53 -5.36
C LEU A 56 5.37 -20.99 -6.20
N MET A 57 4.84 -22.18 -5.92
CA MET A 57 3.68 -22.69 -6.64
C MET A 57 2.39 -22.44 -5.86
N CYS A 58 1.37 -21.95 -6.56
CA CYS A 58 0.04 -21.71 -6.02
C CYS A 58 -0.99 -22.33 -6.97
N TYR A 59 -2.16 -22.74 -6.46
CA TYR A 59 -3.18 -23.32 -7.32
C TYR A 59 -3.68 -22.32 -8.38
N ASP A 60 -4.24 -21.20 -7.94
CA ASP A 60 -4.66 -20.08 -8.79
C ASP A 60 -4.54 -18.74 -8.05
N TYR A 61 -4.85 -17.64 -8.75
CA TYR A 61 -4.87 -16.31 -8.15
C TYR A 61 -5.88 -16.18 -7.01
N ALA A 62 -7.07 -16.79 -7.14
CA ALA A 62 -8.13 -16.69 -6.15
C ALA A 62 -7.72 -17.31 -4.80
N SER A 63 -6.91 -18.37 -4.85
CA SER A 63 -6.33 -19.05 -3.68
C SER A 63 -5.50 -18.12 -2.81
N LEU A 64 -4.85 -17.10 -3.39
CA LEU A 64 -4.08 -16.12 -2.63
C LEU A 64 -4.96 -15.26 -1.72
N GLN A 65 -6.24 -15.07 -2.07
CA GLN A 65 -7.19 -14.19 -1.38
C GLN A 65 -6.69 -12.76 -1.17
N LEU A 66 -5.90 -12.26 -2.12
CA LEU A 66 -5.39 -10.90 -2.12
C LEU A 66 -6.29 -9.98 -2.95
N THR A 67 -6.48 -8.76 -2.47
CA THR A 67 -6.94 -7.67 -3.34
C THR A 67 -5.89 -7.36 -4.42
N LEU A 68 -6.27 -6.65 -5.49
CA LEU A 68 -5.33 -6.26 -6.55
C LEU A 68 -4.10 -5.50 -6.01
N SER A 69 -4.32 -4.61 -5.05
CA SER A 69 -3.25 -3.83 -4.40
C SER A 69 -2.33 -4.71 -3.57
N GLU A 70 -2.88 -5.62 -2.77
CA GLU A 70 -2.09 -6.55 -1.96
C GLU A 70 -1.32 -7.54 -2.85
N PHE A 71 -1.95 -8.03 -3.92
CA PHE A 71 -1.28 -8.90 -4.90
C PHE A 71 -0.09 -8.20 -5.54
N LYS A 72 -0.23 -6.93 -5.93
CA LYS A 72 0.88 -6.16 -6.49
C LYS A 72 2.06 -6.09 -5.51
N VAL A 73 1.78 -5.76 -4.24
CA VAL A 73 2.82 -5.70 -3.20
C VAL A 73 3.49 -7.06 -2.98
N CYS A 74 2.70 -8.13 -2.87
CA CYS A 74 3.20 -9.48 -2.73
C CYS A 74 4.06 -9.91 -3.93
N TYR A 75 3.58 -9.67 -5.16
CA TYR A 75 4.31 -10.00 -6.37
C TYR A 75 5.62 -9.22 -6.52
N GLU A 76 5.61 -7.92 -6.23
CA GLU A 76 6.84 -7.09 -6.22
C GLU A 76 7.83 -7.59 -5.17
N PHE A 77 7.36 -7.92 -3.97
CA PHE A 77 8.19 -8.53 -2.93
C PHE A 77 8.84 -9.84 -3.40
N LEU A 78 8.06 -10.78 -3.93
CA LEU A 78 8.59 -12.05 -4.44
C LEU A 78 9.63 -11.82 -5.53
N LYS A 79 9.35 -10.89 -6.47
CA LYS A 79 10.27 -10.54 -7.56
C LYS A 79 11.58 -9.94 -7.05
N ASP A 80 11.53 -9.04 -6.08
CA ASP A 80 12.72 -8.42 -5.47
C ASP A 80 13.60 -9.48 -4.77
N HIS A 81 12.97 -10.52 -4.24
CA HIS A 81 13.63 -11.70 -3.66
C HIS A 81 13.94 -12.81 -4.67
N HIS A 82 13.82 -12.54 -5.98
CA HIS A 82 14.11 -13.49 -7.07
C HIS A 82 13.29 -14.79 -7.02
N ILE A 83 12.08 -14.70 -6.47
CA ILE A 83 11.11 -15.80 -6.42
C ILE A 83 10.11 -15.63 -7.57
N THR A 84 9.98 -16.69 -8.37
CA THR A 84 9.00 -16.80 -9.44
C THR A 84 7.71 -17.36 -8.86
N LEU A 85 6.63 -16.58 -8.95
CA LEU A 85 5.29 -17.06 -8.67
C LEU A 85 4.75 -17.83 -9.88
N GLN A 86 4.28 -19.06 -9.67
CA GLN A 86 3.66 -19.88 -10.70
C GLN A 86 2.29 -20.36 -10.25
N PHE A 87 1.27 -20.17 -11.09
CA PHE A 87 -0.05 -20.76 -10.90
C PHE A 87 -0.15 -22.09 -11.63
N LEU A 88 -0.79 -23.07 -10.99
CA LEU A 88 -1.03 -24.39 -11.57
C LEU A 88 -2.18 -24.38 -12.57
N LYS A 89 -3.26 -23.64 -12.24
CA LYS A 89 -4.49 -23.59 -13.04
C LYS A 89 -4.53 -22.40 -13.99
N ASP A 90 -3.97 -21.25 -13.60
CA ASP A 90 -4.00 -20.05 -14.44
C ASP A 90 -2.92 -20.09 -15.53
N CYS A 91 -3.19 -19.43 -16.66
CA CYS A 91 -2.21 -19.37 -17.74
C CYS A 91 -0.99 -18.51 -17.37
N PRO A 92 0.20 -18.75 -17.94
CA PRO A 92 1.41 -17.99 -17.59
C PRO A 92 1.31 -16.48 -17.81
N THR A 93 0.49 -16.04 -18.78
CA THR A 93 0.29 -14.62 -19.07
C THR A 93 -0.66 -13.93 -18.09
N PHE A 94 -1.39 -14.69 -17.27
CA PHE A 94 -2.36 -14.17 -16.29
C PHE A 94 -1.72 -13.14 -15.36
N ILE A 95 -0.58 -13.49 -14.74
CA ILE A 95 0.15 -12.60 -13.81
C ILE A 95 0.47 -11.27 -14.48
N SER A 96 1.01 -11.30 -15.71
CA SER A 96 1.38 -10.08 -16.44
C SER A 96 0.18 -9.18 -16.74
N HIS A 97 -1.00 -9.77 -17.02
CA HIS A 97 -2.23 -9.01 -17.24
C HIS A 97 -2.78 -8.46 -15.93
N THR A 98 -2.75 -9.24 -14.85
CA THR A 98 -3.20 -8.80 -13.52
C THR A 98 -2.36 -7.62 -13.02
N ILE A 99 -1.04 -7.66 -13.17
CA ILE A 99 -0.17 -6.53 -12.80
C ILE A 99 -0.51 -5.26 -13.61
N LYS A 100 -0.74 -5.39 -14.92
CA LYS A 100 -1.21 -4.25 -15.74
C LYS A 100 -2.56 -3.71 -15.27
N LEU A 101 -3.48 -4.58 -14.85
CA LEU A 101 -4.76 -4.14 -14.28
C LEU A 101 -4.57 -3.37 -12.97
N CYS A 102 -3.66 -3.81 -12.09
CA CYS A 102 -3.33 -3.09 -10.86
C CYS A 102 -2.79 -1.67 -11.14
N GLU A 103 -1.95 -1.51 -12.16
CA GLU A 103 -1.42 -0.21 -12.58
C GLU A 103 -2.52 0.70 -13.13
N ILE A 104 -3.42 0.16 -13.96
CA ILE A 104 -4.56 0.90 -14.52
C ILE A 104 -5.50 1.35 -13.40
N ASP A 105 -5.84 0.48 -12.45
CA ASP A 105 -6.74 0.82 -11.35
C ASP A 105 -6.17 1.94 -10.47
N THR A 106 -4.87 1.85 -10.16
CA THR A 106 -4.14 2.90 -9.42
C THR A 106 -4.20 4.24 -10.17
N ALA A 107 -4.01 4.23 -11.49
CA ALA A 107 -4.08 5.43 -12.32
C ALA A 107 -5.49 6.04 -12.33
N ILE A 108 -6.53 5.21 -12.46
CA ILE A 108 -7.94 5.64 -12.44
C ILE A 108 -8.28 6.28 -11.09
N LEU A 109 -7.89 5.65 -9.98
CA LEU A 109 -8.12 6.18 -8.63
C LEU A 109 -7.44 7.54 -8.46
N SER A 110 -6.17 7.67 -8.86
CA SER A 110 -5.44 8.94 -8.82
C SER A 110 -6.12 10.04 -9.62
N GLN A 111 -6.59 9.72 -10.83
CA GLN A 111 -7.32 10.67 -11.68
C GLN A 111 -8.64 11.11 -11.05
N ARG A 112 -9.41 10.19 -10.47
CA ARG A 112 -10.68 10.51 -9.80
C ARG A 112 -10.46 11.44 -8.61
N VAL A 113 -9.46 11.16 -7.77
CA VAL A 113 -9.10 12.03 -6.64
C VAL A 113 -8.73 13.42 -7.13
N LYS A 114 -7.86 13.53 -8.14
CA LYS A 114 -7.47 14.83 -8.71
C LYS A 114 -8.67 15.62 -9.24
N LYS A 115 -9.57 14.96 -10.01
CA LYS A 115 -10.79 15.60 -10.53
C LYS A 115 -11.71 16.07 -9.39
N GLY A 116 -11.88 15.26 -8.37
CA GLY A 116 -12.66 15.62 -7.18
C GLY A 116 -12.09 16.84 -6.46
N LEU A 117 -10.76 16.87 -6.24
CA LEU A 117 -10.08 17.99 -5.61
C LEU A 117 -10.24 19.29 -6.41
N VAL A 118 -10.14 19.22 -7.74
CA VAL A 118 -10.35 20.38 -8.62
C VAL A 118 -11.78 20.90 -8.50
N ALA A 119 -12.79 20.03 -8.66
CA ALA A 119 -14.19 20.40 -8.55
C ALA A 119 -14.54 20.99 -7.17
N THR A 120 -13.97 20.44 -6.09
CA THR A 120 -14.15 20.98 -4.73
C THR A 120 -13.51 22.36 -4.57
N ARG A 121 -12.32 22.60 -5.16
CA ARG A 121 -11.68 23.92 -5.17
C ARG A 121 -12.48 24.94 -5.98
N GLU A 122 -13.01 24.55 -7.14
CA GLU A 122 -13.84 25.43 -7.99
C GLU A 122 -15.12 25.87 -7.28
N LYS A 123 -15.68 25.03 -6.40
CA LYS A 123 -16.79 25.39 -5.51
C LYS A 123 -16.39 26.31 -4.33
N GLY A 124 -15.14 26.78 -4.28
CA GLY A 124 -14.63 27.65 -3.23
C GLY A 124 -14.29 26.94 -1.91
N THR A 125 -14.30 25.60 -1.87
CA THR A 125 -13.94 24.86 -0.66
C THR A 125 -12.43 24.84 -0.47
N VAL A 126 -11.96 25.31 0.68
CA VAL A 126 -10.54 25.25 1.05
C VAL A 126 -10.19 23.85 1.51
N ILE A 127 -9.29 23.18 0.78
CA ILE A 127 -8.81 21.83 1.07
C ILE A 127 -7.49 21.91 1.85
N GLY A 128 -7.35 21.10 2.90
CA GLY A 128 -6.14 21.01 3.72
C GLY A 128 -6.36 21.46 5.16
N ARG A 129 -5.27 21.65 5.92
CA ARG A 129 -5.36 22.13 7.30
C ARG A 129 -5.91 23.57 7.30
N PRO A 130 -6.95 23.88 8.10
CA PRO A 130 -7.45 25.24 8.23
C PRO A 130 -6.31 26.21 8.57
N ALA A 131 -6.37 27.39 7.97
CA ALA A 131 -5.47 28.48 8.34
C ALA A 131 -5.72 28.89 9.79
N VAL A 132 -4.71 29.51 10.41
CA VAL A 132 -4.89 30.19 11.70
C VAL A 132 -6.01 31.22 11.57
N SER A 133 -6.83 31.39 12.61
CA SER A 133 -8.00 32.27 12.54
C SER A 133 -7.61 33.71 12.18
N PRO A 134 -8.47 34.47 11.49
CA PRO A 134 -8.21 35.88 11.17
C PRO A 134 -7.92 36.73 12.43
N GLN A 135 -8.61 36.42 13.54
CA GLN A 135 -8.40 37.09 14.83
C GLN A 135 -6.97 36.87 15.34
N THR A 136 -6.49 35.63 15.34
CA THR A 136 -5.11 35.33 15.76
C THR A 136 -4.10 35.92 14.80
N GLN A 137 -4.37 35.96 13.48
CA GLN A 137 -3.49 36.64 12.52
C GLN A 137 -3.39 38.14 12.78
N MET A 138 -4.50 38.80 13.10
CA MET A 138 -4.55 40.21 13.44
C MET A 138 -3.82 40.50 14.76
N GLU A 139 -4.00 39.65 15.77
CA GLU A 139 -3.33 39.79 17.06
C GLU A 139 -1.80 39.65 16.91
N ILE A 140 -1.33 38.68 16.12
CA ILE A 140 0.10 38.54 15.79
C ILE A 140 0.68 39.84 15.22
N ARG A 141 -0.03 40.46 14.26
CA ARG A 141 0.41 41.71 13.61
C ARG A 141 0.42 42.88 14.59
N LYS A 142 -0.61 43.01 15.42
CA LYS A 142 -0.72 44.05 16.44
C LYS A 142 0.40 43.94 17.48
N LEU A 143 0.67 42.75 17.99
CA LEU A 143 1.73 42.53 18.97
C LEU A 143 3.12 42.80 18.37
N HIS A 144 3.32 42.50 17.08
CA HIS A 144 4.55 42.85 16.37
C HIS A 144 4.74 44.37 16.23
N GLN A 145 3.68 45.12 15.91
CA GLN A 145 3.73 46.59 15.86
C GLN A 145 4.09 47.21 17.23
N ASN A 146 3.63 46.58 18.31
CA ASN A 146 4.01 46.95 19.69
C ASN A 146 5.44 46.51 20.08
N ARG A 147 6.24 46.02 19.13
CA ARG A 147 7.64 45.60 19.28
C ARG A 147 7.87 44.46 20.28
N LEU A 148 6.90 43.58 20.47
CA LEU A 148 7.13 42.31 21.19
C LEU A 148 8.04 41.39 20.38
N THR A 149 8.81 40.55 21.07
CA THR A 149 9.62 39.54 20.41
C THR A 149 8.74 38.44 19.80
N LEU A 150 9.22 37.83 18.72
CA LEU A 150 8.49 36.76 18.02
C LEU A 150 8.13 35.58 18.94
N ARG A 151 8.98 35.31 19.94
CA ARG A 151 8.78 34.23 20.90
C ARG A 151 7.66 34.56 21.89
N GLU A 152 7.60 35.79 22.38
CA GLU A 152 6.50 36.25 23.24
C GLU A 152 5.16 36.25 22.49
N ILE A 153 5.17 36.66 21.21
CA ILE A 153 3.98 36.63 20.35
C ILE A 153 3.50 35.18 20.17
N ALA A 154 4.42 34.25 19.89
CA ALA A 154 4.09 32.83 19.71
C ALA A 154 3.40 32.26 20.95
N THR A 155 3.95 32.55 22.14
CA THR A 155 3.37 32.13 23.41
C THR A 155 2.01 32.77 23.66
N ARG A 156 1.85 34.09 23.47
CA ARG A 156 0.58 34.80 23.68
C ARG A 156 -0.53 34.33 22.74
N CYS A 157 -0.20 34.07 21.48
CA CYS A 157 -1.17 33.67 20.48
C CYS A 157 -1.40 32.15 20.42
N GLY A 158 -0.67 31.36 21.23
CA GLY A 158 -0.80 29.90 21.24
C GLY A 158 -0.40 29.25 19.91
N VAL A 159 0.59 29.80 19.20
CA VAL A 159 1.03 29.32 17.89
C VAL A 159 2.54 29.06 17.86
N SER A 160 3.01 28.33 16.85
CA SER A 160 4.44 28.12 16.66
C SER A 160 5.18 29.40 16.25
N LEU A 161 6.48 29.48 16.53
CA LEU A 161 7.34 30.57 16.06
C LEU A 161 7.29 30.72 14.52
N GLY A 162 7.27 29.60 13.79
CA GLY A 162 7.15 29.59 12.34
C GLY A 162 5.83 30.19 11.84
N THR A 163 4.74 29.98 12.58
CA THR A 163 3.44 30.60 12.32
C THR A 163 3.52 32.12 12.47
N VAL A 164 4.15 32.60 13.53
CA VAL A 164 4.35 34.05 13.77
C VAL A 164 5.16 34.67 12.63
N CYS A 165 6.32 34.10 12.30
CA CYS A 165 7.16 34.56 11.19
C CYS A 165 6.41 34.62 9.86
N LYS A 166 5.58 33.60 9.57
CA LYS A 166 4.77 33.53 8.34
C LYS A 166 3.79 34.70 8.21
N TYR A 167 3.10 35.07 9.29
CA TYR A 167 2.04 36.08 9.25
C TYR A 167 2.54 37.51 9.39
N ILE A 168 3.76 37.71 9.89
CA ILE A 168 4.45 39.00 9.87
C ILE A 168 4.99 39.29 8.46
N LYS A 169 5.64 38.33 7.79
CA LYS A 169 6.18 38.51 6.42
C LYS A 169 5.12 38.71 5.34
N LYS A 170 3.88 38.29 5.59
CA LYS A 170 2.73 38.47 4.66
C LYS A 170 1.98 39.80 4.87
N GLY A 171 2.50 40.70 5.71
CA GLY A 171 1.84 41.94 6.11
C GLY A 171 2.30 43.21 5.37
N ASP A 172 3.27 43.10 4.45
CA ASP A 172 3.74 44.19 3.57
C ASP A 172 3.12 44.09 2.17
#